data_AF-A0A656JU52-F1
#
_entry.id   AF-A0A656JU52-F1
#
_cell.length_a   1.000
_cell.length_b   1.000
_cell.length_c   1.000
_cell.angle_alpha   90.00
_cell.angle_beta   90.00
_cell.angle_gamma   90.00
#
_symmetry.space_group_name_H-M   'P 1'
#
loop_
_entity.id
_entity.type
_entity.pdbx_description
1 polymer ?
#
loop_
_entity_poly.entity_id
_entity_poly.type
_entity_poly.pdbx_seq_one_letter_code
_entity_poly.pdbx_strand_id
1 'polypeptide(L)' 'MTQDPHQTADILIIGGGLSGTMLAAQLLRRPGQRRILIIETRSELGR' A
#
# COMPACT_ATOMS: atom_id res chain seq x y z
N MET A 1 -9.24 -9.50 -13.10
CA MET A 1 -8.96 -8.15 -12.59
C MET A 1 -7.95 -7.49 -13.51
N THR A 2 -8.43 -6.74 -14.50
CA THR A 2 -7.54 -5.98 -15.39
C THR A 2 -6.88 -4.89 -14.55
N GLN A 3 -5.55 -4.94 -14.43
CA GLN A 3 -4.77 -3.88 -13.80
C GLN A 3 -4.82 -2.69 -14.75
N ASP A 4 -5.58 -1.67 -14.38
CA ASP A 4 -5.61 -0.41 -15.11
C ASP A 4 -4.25 0.29 -14.87
N PRO A 5 -3.40 0.48 -15.90
CA PRO A 5 -2.05 1.03 -15.71
C PRO A 5 -2.04 2.47 -15.18
N HIS A 6 -3.21 3.12 -15.14
CA HIS A 6 -3.43 4.46 -14.61
C HIS A 6 -4.02 4.49 -13.20
N GLN A 7 -3.81 3.42 -12.41
CA GLN A 7 -4.30 3.39 -11.04
C GLN A 7 -3.61 4.47 -10.19
N THR A 8 -4.29 5.60 -9.97
CA THR A 8 -3.79 6.70 -9.14
C THR A 8 -3.82 6.32 -7.67
N ALA A 9 -2.78 6.68 -6.93
CA ALA A 9 -2.73 6.53 -5.47
C ALA A 9 -2.23 7.83 -4.86
N ASP A 10 -2.75 8.18 -3.68
CA ASP A 10 -2.25 9.33 -2.93
C ASP A 10 -0.87 9.00 -2.33
N ILE A 11 -0.63 7.72 -2.03
CA ILE A 11 0.60 7.21 -1.42
C ILE A 11 0.97 5.89 -2.08
N LEU A 12 2.22 5.79 -2.55
CA LEU A 12 2.83 4.57 -3.06
C LEU A 12 3.90 4.08 -2.07
N ILE A 13 3.79 2.82 -1.65
CA ILE A 13 4.77 2.14 -0.80
C ILE A 13 5.43 1.04 -1.62
N ILE A 14 6.77 1.07 -1.71
CA ILE A 14 7.57 0.02 -2.34
C ILE A 14 8.16 -0.86 -1.24
N GLY A 15 7.83 -2.14 -1.25
CA GLY A 15 8.18 -3.10 -0.21
C GLY A 15 7.04 -3.32 0.79
N GLY A 16 6.52 -4.55 0.78
CA GLY A 16 5.38 -4.99 1.59
C GLY A 16 5.77 -5.76 2.85
N GLY A 17 7.02 -5.67 3.33
CA GLY A 17 7.44 -6.25 4.61
C GLY A 17 6.77 -5.58 5.83
N LEU A 18 7.22 -5.92 7.04
CA LEU A 18 6.65 -5.40 8.29
C LEU A 18 6.54 -3.87 8.30
N SER A 19 7.64 -3.16 8.00
CA SER A 19 7.68 -1.69 8.06
C SER A 19 6.72 -1.03 7.08
N GLY A 20 6.68 -1.50 5.83
CA GLY A 20 5.80 -0.94 4.80
C GLY A 20 4.32 -1.17 5.11
N THR A 21 3.99 -2.38 5.57
CA THR A 21 2.62 -2.74 5.98
C THR A 21 2.19 -1.97 7.23
N MET A 22 3.06 -1.83 8.22
CA MET A 22 2.78 -1.05 9.43
C MET A 22 2.60 0.43 9.13
N LEU A 23 3.42 1.01 8.24
CA LEU A 23 3.24 2.38 7.79
C LEU A 23 1.88 2.57 7.11
N ALA A 24 1.50 1.67 6.19
CA ALA A 24 0.19 1.70 5.54
C ALA A 24 -0.94 1.65 6.57
N ALA A 25 -0.86 0.73 7.54
CA ALA A 25 -1.85 0.59 8.60
C ALA A 25 -1.95 1.84 9.49
N GLN A 26 -0.83 2.47 9.83
CA GLN A 26 -0.81 3.71 10.60
C GLN A 26 -1.42 4.87 9.82
N LEU A 27 -1.13 4.98 8.52
CA LEU A 27 -1.68 6.02 7.65
C LEU A 27 -3.20 5.88 7.47
N LEU A 28 -3.70 4.64 7.33
CA LEU A 28 -5.14 4.35 7.23
C LEU A 28 -5.93 4.68 8.50
N ARG A 29 -5.26 4.68 9.67
CA ARG A 29 -5.88 5.06 10.95
C ARG A 29 -6.00 6.57 11.14
N ARG A 30 -5.36 7.39 10.28
CA ARG A 30 -5.46 8.85 10.38
C ARG A 30 -6.76 9.34 9.73
N PRO A 31 -7.37 10.41 10.25
CA PRO A 31 -8.55 11.02 9.63
C PRO A 31 -8.29 11.43 8.17
N GLY A 32 -9.30 11.26 7.32
CA GLY A 32 -9.28 11.63 5.90
C GLY A 32 -9.15 10.43 4.96
N GLN A 33 -9.71 10.57 3.76
CA GLN A 33 -9.65 9.54 2.74
C GLN A 33 -8.27 9.53 2.07
N ARG A 34 -7.65 8.35 2.01
CA ARG A 34 -6.36 8.13 1.34
C ARG A 34 -6.38 6.78 0.65
N ARG A 35 -5.90 6.75 -0.60
CA ARG A 35 -5.64 5.54 -1.35
C ARG A 35 -4.16 5.21 -1.28
N ILE A 36 -3.86 4.08 -0.64
CA ILE A 36 -2.50 3.57 -0.51
C ILE A 36 -2.34 2.38 -1.46
N LEU A 37 -1.31 2.42 -2.30
CA LEU A 37 -0.88 1.31 -3.12
C LEU A 37 0.43 0.75 -2.56
N ILE A 38 0.48 -0.57 -2.35
CA ILE A 38 1.70 -1.28 -1.93
C ILE A 38 2.14 -2.18 -3.08
N ILE A 39 3.40 -2.03 -3.50
CA ILE A 39 4.04 -2.93 -4.46
C ILE A 39 4.99 -3.84 -3.70
N GLU A 40 4.74 -5.15 -3.78
CA GLU A 40 5.54 -6.19 -3.16
C GLU A 40 5.76 -7.31 -4.18
N THR A 41 6.99 -7.81 -4.24
CA THR A 41 7.40 -8.91 -5.12
C THR A 41 6.90 -10.27 -4.65
N ARG A 42 6.70 -10.40 -3.33
CA ARG A 42 6.23 -11.61 -2.67
C ARG A 42 4.70 -11.69 -2.72
N SER A 43 4.19 -12.90 -2.52
CA SER A 43 2.74 -13.18 -2.48
C SER A 43 2.06 -12.74 -1.19
N GLU A 44 2.83 -12.35 -0.17
CA GLU A 44 2.33 -12.01 1.17
C GLU A 44 2.94 -10.70 1.70
N LEU A 45 2.12 -9.96 2.44
CA LEU A 45 2.53 -8.75 3.15
C LEU A 45 2.94 -9.07 4.60
N GLY A 46 3.80 -8.24 5.18
CA GLY A 46 4.12 -8.26 6.61
C GLY A 46 5.14 -9.31 7.06
N ARG A 47 5.68 -10.12 6.14
CA ARG A 47 6.74 -11.10 6.41
C ARG A 47 8.15 -10.51 6.30
#